data_AF-A0A3N4JK61-F1
#
_entry.id   AF-A0A3N4JK61-F1
#
_cell.length_a   1.000
_cell.length_b   1.000
_cell.length_c   1.000
_cell.angle_alpha   90.00
_cell.angle_beta   90.00
_cell.angle_gamma   90.00
#
_symmetry.space_group_name_H-M   'P 1'
#
loop_
_entity.id
_entity.type
_entity.pdbx_description
1 polymer ?
#
loop_
_entity_poly.entity_id
_entity_poly.type
_entity_poly.pdbx_seq_one_letter_code
_entity_poly.pdbx_strand_id
1 'polypeptide(L)'
;CTQVLLSSQPDFQAQKYQLQESIEGAAHQVIFYPVFHCELNFIEYFWGCAKVYTRAHCEYSYPSLVQTVPKVLAQILSNQLIWKYYQQTLHMMDAY
;
A
#
# COMPACT_ATOMS: atom_id res chain seq x y z
N CYS A 1 -23.45 20.82 -9.10
CA CYS A 1 -23.18 21.68 -10.27
C CYS A 1 -21.90 22.52 -10.10
N THR A 2 -21.75 23.28 -9.02
CA THR A 2 -20.55 24.13 -8.77
C THR A 2 -19.25 23.36 -8.54
N GLN A 3 -19.29 22.25 -7.78
CA GLN A 3 -18.08 21.46 -7.48
C GLN A 3 -17.42 20.88 -8.74
N VAL A 4 -18.21 20.34 -9.66
CA VAL A 4 -17.72 19.81 -10.95
C VAL A 4 -17.08 20.94 -11.77
N LEU A 5 -17.72 22.11 -11.80
CA LEU A 5 -17.29 23.28 -12.58
C LEU A 5 -16.02 23.94 -12.02
N LEU A 6 -15.84 23.90 -10.69
CA LEU A 6 -14.61 24.28 -10.00
C LEU A 6 -13.50 23.25 -10.25
N SER A 7 -13.82 21.95 -10.13
CA SER A 7 -12.82 20.90 -10.36
C SER A 7 -12.29 20.87 -11.80
N SER A 8 -13.08 21.33 -12.78
CA SER A 8 -12.65 21.43 -14.17
C SER A 8 -11.79 22.65 -14.48
N GLN A 9 -11.57 23.57 -13.53
CA GLN A 9 -10.72 24.72 -13.77
C GLN A 9 -9.25 24.29 -13.90
N PRO A 10 -8.46 24.94 -14.79
CA PRO A 10 -7.09 24.50 -15.07
C PRO A 10 -6.15 24.53 -13.86
N ASP A 11 -6.31 25.50 -12.97
CA ASP A 11 -5.56 25.63 -11.72
C ASP A 11 -5.84 24.46 -10.77
N PHE A 12 -7.11 24.05 -10.63
CA PHE A 12 -7.48 22.89 -9.82
C PHE A 12 -6.98 21.57 -10.42
N GLN A 13 -6.97 21.43 -11.75
CA GLN A 13 -6.42 20.24 -12.43
C GLN A 13 -4.89 20.19 -12.36
N ALA A 14 -4.23 21.35 -12.35
CA ALA A 14 -2.76 21.44 -12.27
C ALA A 14 -2.23 21.32 -10.83
N GLN A 15 -3.07 21.62 -9.82
CA GLN A 15 -2.67 21.59 -8.43
C GLN A 15 -2.43 20.16 -7.96
N LYS A 16 -1.19 19.87 -7.54
CA LYS A 16 -0.86 18.60 -6.88
C LYS A 16 -1.41 18.59 -5.46
N TYR A 17 -1.68 17.39 -4.96
CA TYR A 17 -2.02 17.20 -3.55
C TYR A 17 -0.84 17.60 -2.68
N GLN A 18 -1.08 18.29 -1.57
CA GLN A 18 -0.04 18.70 -0.62
C GLN A 18 0.84 17.53 -0.17
N LEU A 19 0.24 16.35 0.02
CA LEU A 19 0.99 15.14 0.38
C LEU A 19 1.92 14.69 -0.76
N GLN A 20 1.46 14.74 -2.01
CA GLN A 20 2.29 14.42 -3.17
C GLN A 20 3.48 15.40 -3.26
N GLU A 21 3.24 16.70 -3.12
CA GLU A 21 4.30 17.71 -3.12
C GLU A 21 5.33 17.48 -2.01
N SER A 22 4.87 17.12 -0.80
CA SER A 22 5.74 16.85 0.34
C SER A 22 6.60 15.61 0.12
N ILE A 23 6.03 14.54 -0.45
CA ILE A 23 6.74 13.27 -0.73
C ILE A 23 7.74 13.46 -1.87
N GLU A 24 7.33 14.11 -2.97
CA GLU A 24 8.21 14.40 -4.11
C GLU A 24 9.34 15.36 -3.71
N GLY A 25 9.07 16.34 -2.84
CA GLY A 25 10.07 17.25 -2.27
C GLY A 25 11.13 16.54 -1.43
N ALA A 26 10.82 15.37 -0.88
CA ALA A 26 11.75 14.48 -0.18
C ALA A 26 12.46 13.48 -1.12
N ALA A 27 12.37 13.67 -2.44
CA ALA A 27 12.92 12.77 -3.47
C ALA A 27 12.34 11.34 -3.45
N HIS A 28 11.11 11.18 -2.95
CA HIS A 28 10.37 9.92 -3.01
C HIS A 28 9.38 9.91 -4.17
N GLN A 29 9.06 8.71 -4.65
CA GLN A 29 8.05 8.51 -5.69
C GLN A 29 6.68 8.21 -5.09
N VAL A 30 5.64 8.78 -5.67
CA VAL A 30 4.25 8.52 -5.31
C VAL A 30 3.64 7.57 -6.33
N ILE A 31 3.07 6.47 -5.87
CA ILE A 31 2.36 5.50 -6.69
C ILE A 31 0.87 5.65 -6.40
N PHE A 32 0.08 5.94 -7.43
CA PHE A 32 -1.38 6.04 -7.33
C PHE A 32 -2.02 4.72 -7.76
N TYR A 33 -2.94 4.21 -6.93
CA TYR A 33 -3.72 3.01 -7.22
C TYR A 33 -5.15 3.38 -7.63
N PRO A 34 -5.83 2.54 -8.45
CA PRO A 34 -7.24 2.73 -8.76
C PRO A 34 -8.10 2.71 -7.49
N VAL A 35 -9.08 3.60 -7.42
CA VAL A 35 -9.97 3.71 -6.26
C VAL A 35 -10.85 2.45 -6.18
N PHE A 36 -11.01 1.89 -4.98
CA PHE A 36 -11.78 0.66 -4.69
C PHE A 36 -11.21 -0.65 -5.24
N HIS A 37 -9.94 -0.66 -5.67
CA HIS A 37 -9.25 -1.88 -6.14
C HIS A 37 -8.12 -2.28 -5.18
N CYS A 38 -8.46 -2.68 -3.96
CA CYS A 38 -7.45 -3.05 -2.96
C CYS A 38 -6.67 -4.31 -3.37
N GLU A 39 -7.22 -5.16 -4.23
CA GLU A 39 -6.56 -6.31 -4.84
C GLU A 39 -5.37 -5.95 -5.72
N LEU A 40 -5.31 -4.71 -6.20
CA LEU A 40 -4.20 -4.19 -7.01
C LEU A 40 -3.11 -3.54 -6.16
N ASN A 41 -3.31 -3.39 -4.84
CA ASN A 41 -2.30 -2.88 -3.93
C ASN A 41 -1.46 -4.03 -3.36
N PHE A 42 -0.21 -4.15 -3.82
CA PHE A 42 0.66 -5.29 -3.45
C PHE A 42 0.90 -5.43 -1.95
N ILE A 43 0.80 -4.33 -1.19
CA ILE A 43 1.02 -4.36 0.27
C ILE A 43 -0.07 -5.15 1.00
N GLU A 44 -1.27 -5.28 0.43
CA GLU A 44 -2.35 -6.08 1.02
C GLU A 44 -1.98 -7.56 1.08
N TYR A 45 -1.32 -8.09 0.03
CA TYR A 45 -0.82 -9.47 0.04
C TYR A 45 0.29 -9.68 1.07
N PHE A 46 1.19 -8.70 1.18
CA PHE A 46 2.25 -8.70 2.18
C PHE A 46 1.68 -8.77 3.60
N TRP A 47 0.70 -7.89 3.91
CA TRP A 47 0.02 -7.89 5.21
C TRP A 47 -0.83 -9.14 5.43
N GLY A 48 -1.47 -9.69 4.38
CA GLY A 48 -2.19 -10.94 4.42
C GLY A 48 -1.31 -12.09 4.89
N CYS A 49 -0.13 -12.25 4.28
CA CYS A 49 0.86 -13.24 4.71
C CYS A 49 1.35 -13.00 6.14
N ALA A 50 1.66 -11.75 6.49
CA ALA A 50 2.09 -11.38 7.84
C ALA A 50 1.05 -11.82 8.89
N LYS A 51 -0.23 -11.55 8.61
CA LYS A 51 -1.35 -11.89 9.49
C LYS A 51 -1.54 -13.40 9.64
N VAL A 52 -1.50 -14.15 8.53
CA VAL A 52 -1.62 -15.62 8.56
C VAL A 52 -0.52 -16.23 9.42
N TYR A 53 0.73 -15.81 9.20
CA TYR A 53 1.85 -16.33 9.97
C TYR A 53 1.76 -15.94 11.44
N THR A 54 1.49 -14.65 11.73
CA THR A 54 1.35 -14.16 13.10
C THR A 54 0.25 -14.92 13.83
N ARG A 55 -0.88 -15.17 13.19
CA ARG A 55 -2.01 -15.91 13.77
C ARG A 55 -1.65 -17.37 14.11
N ALA A 56 -0.80 -18.00 13.32
CA ALA A 56 -0.34 -19.37 13.59
C ALA A 56 0.67 -19.46 14.76
N HIS A 57 1.32 -18.35 15.12
CA HIS A 57 2.41 -18.31 16.11
C HIS A 57 2.14 -17.38 17.30
N CYS A 58 0.91 -16.88 17.45
CA CYS A 58 0.55 -15.93 18.51
C CYS A 58 -0.32 -16.59 19.57
N GLU A 59 -0.07 -16.25 20.84
CA GLU A 59 -0.85 -16.70 22.00
C GLU A 59 -2.15 -15.88 22.21
N TYR A 60 -2.54 -15.09 21.20
CA TYR A 60 -3.71 -14.19 21.23
C TYR A 60 -3.74 -13.20 22.40
N SER A 61 -2.56 -12.85 22.94
CA SER A 61 -2.40 -11.78 23.92
C SER A 61 -1.78 -10.54 23.26
N TYR A 62 -2.21 -9.35 23.69
CA TYR A 62 -1.67 -8.09 23.16
C TYR A 62 -0.14 -7.98 23.32
N PRO A 63 0.46 -8.32 24.50
CA PRO A 63 1.92 -8.27 24.65
C PRO A 63 2.65 -9.24 23.71
N SER A 64 2.11 -10.45 23.52
CA SER A 64 2.67 -11.44 22.59
C SER A 64 2.60 -10.95 21.15
N LEU A 65 1.49 -10.31 20.76
CA LEU A 65 1.31 -9.75 19.42
C LEU A 65 2.34 -8.63 19.12
N VAL A 66 2.52 -7.70 20.05
CA VAL A 66 3.49 -6.59 19.92
C VAL A 66 4.92 -7.12 19.72
N GLN A 67 5.27 -8.23 20.37
CA GLN A 67 6.59 -8.85 20.22
C GLN A 67 6.72 -9.72 18.96
N THR A 68 5.63 -10.36 18.53
CA THR A 68 5.64 -11.34 17.44
C THR A 68 5.61 -10.67 16.08
N VAL A 69 4.80 -9.63 15.90
CA VAL A 69 4.64 -8.95 14.59
C VAL A 69 5.98 -8.48 14.02
N PRO A 70 6.84 -7.72 14.73
CA PRO A 70 8.12 -7.28 14.17
C PRO A 70 9.05 -8.44 13.79
N LYS A 71 9.05 -9.53 14.57
CA LYS A 71 9.85 -10.73 14.26
C LYS A 71 9.37 -11.40 12.98
N VAL A 72 8.06 -11.50 12.80
CA VAL A 72 7.44 -12.06 11.60
C VAL A 72 7.76 -11.21 10.36
N LEU A 73 7.64 -9.89 10.48
CA LEU A 73 7.98 -8.96 9.40
C LEU A 73 9.47 -9.05 9.02
N ALA A 74 10.36 -9.25 10.00
CA ALA A 74 11.80 -9.36 9.73
C ALA A 74 12.22 -10.72 9.15
N GLN A 75 11.56 -11.82 9.54
CA GLN A 75 11.99 -13.18 9.20
C GLN A 75 11.35 -13.72 7.92
N ILE A 76 10.03 -13.58 7.78
CA ILE A 76 9.29 -14.22 6.68
C ILE A 76 9.19 -13.29 5.49
N LEU A 77 9.08 -12.00 5.75
CA LEU A 77 8.75 -11.02 4.74
C LEU A 77 10.01 -10.38 4.18
N SER A 78 10.78 -11.19 3.45
CA SER A 78 11.96 -10.73 2.74
C SER A 78 11.60 -9.74 1.62
N ASN A 79 12.57 -8.92 1.22
CA ASN A 79 12.42 -8.04 0.05
C ASN A 79 12.00 -8.80 -1.21
N GLN A 80 12.36 -10.09 -1.33
CA GLN A 80 11.95 -10.92 -2.47
C GLN A 80 10.43 -11.12 -2.55
N LEU A 81 9.75 -11.27 -1.41
CA LEU A 81 8.29 -11.38 -1.38
C LEU A 81 7.61 -10.07 -1.77
N ILE A 82 8.17 -8.93 -1.35
CA ILE A 82 7.67 -7.60 -1.75
C ILE A 82 7.71 -7.47 -3.27
N TRP A 83 8.86 -7.77 -3.89
CA TRP A 83 9.00 -7.73 -5.35
C TRP A 83 8.07 -8.72 -6.05
N LYS A 84 7.91 -9.93 -5.51
CA LYS A 84 6.97 -10.92 -6.05
C LYS A 84 5.53 -10.39 -6.09
N TYR A 85 5.04 -9.82 -4.99
CA TYR A 85 3.68 -9.29 -4.95
C TYR A 85 3.53 -8.06 -5.83
N TYR A 86 4.54 -7.19 -5.89
CA TYR A 86 4.53 -6.04 -6.79
C TYR A 86 4.40 -6.46 -8.26
N GLN A 87 5.21 -7.43 -8.71
CA GLN A 87 5.12 -7.96 -10.08
C GLN A 87 3.76 -8.62 -10.35
N GLN A 88 3.24 -9.38 -9.39
CA GLN A 88 1.91 -9.99 -9.51
C GLN A 88 0.81 -8.94 -9.71
N THR A 89 0.83 -7.84 -8.93
CA THR A 89 -0.17 -6.78 -9.09
C THR A 89 -0.03 -6.03 -10.40
N LEU A 90 1.19 -5.84 -10.93
CA LEU A 90 1.38 -5.26 -12.26
C LEU A 90 0.75 -6.13 -13.35
N HIS A 91 0.97 -7.44 -13.30
CA HIS A 91 0.33 -8.36 -14.24
C HIS A 91 -1.20 -8.37 -14.13
N MET A 92 -1.74 -8.22 -12.91
CA MET A 92 -3.17 -8.07 -12.72
C MET A 92 -3.68 -6.78 -13.35
N MET A 93 -3.01 -5.64 -13.11
CA MET A 93 -3.36 -4.35 -13.69
C MET A 93 -3.35 -4.38 -15.23
N ASP A 94 -2.36 -5.04 -15.83
CA ASP A 94 -2.25 -5.18 -17.30
C ASP A 94 -3.42 -5.98 -17.91
N ALA A 95 -4.10 -6.81 -17.12
CA ALA A 95 -5.19 -7.67 -17.57
C ALA A 95 -6.59 -7.06 -17.40
N TYR A 96 -6.72 -5.93 -16.69
CA TYR A 96 -7.98 -5.18 -16.52
C TYR A 96 -8.29 -4.31 -17.74
#